data_AF-Q01T48-F1
#
_entry.id   AF-Q01T48-F1
#
_cell.length_a   1.000
_cell.length_b   1.000
_cell.length_c   1.000
_cell.angle_alpha   90.00
_cell.angle_beta   90.00
_cell.angle_gamma   90.00
#
_symmetry.space_group_name_H-M   'P 1'
#
loop_
_entity.id
_entity.type
_entity.pdbx_description
1 polymer ?
#
loop_
_entity_poly.entity_id
_entity_poly.type
_entity_poly.pdbx_seq_one_letter_code
_entity_poly.pdbx_strand_id
1 'polypeptide(L)'
;MSHLPIGLAAILLAGGASLSTAQQLPEPFTPSDRWSHYLHRTYGPERMAFLAADTAIDQALSGSNCWRSEAPDYGRRFARAFQSRVVRNSAELAAGILTGEDLRYRVSRSRSFHGRVWNALRSSVTAQMPDGSIRPSCSRFFAIELANASTVPWSRQPVRPEWFIRSLTRSTLDQAQTNLLDEFGPDLRRIGVHIWKRVREIRFE
;
A
#
# COMPACT_ATOMS: atom_id res chain seq x y z
N MET A 1 27.77 -24.59 -1.08
CA MET A 1 27.62 -24.14 0.31
C MET A 1 26.83 -22.82 0.25
N SER A 2 25.53 -22.90 -0.02
CA SER A 2 24.42 -23.00 0.96
C SER A 2 24.25 -21.68 1.72
N HIS A 3 23.16 -20.94 1.47
CA HIS A 3 22.25 -20.32 2.46
C HIS A 3 21.14 -19.55 1.72
N LEU A 4 20.04 -20.25 1.45
CA LEU A 4 18.70 -19.69 1.25
C LEU A 4 18.12 -19.32 2.62
N PRO A 5 17.36 -18.23 2.74
CA PRO A 5 16.21 -18.16 3.63
C PRO A 5 14.94 -18.07 2.75
N ILE A 6 14.16 -19.14 2.58
CA ILE A 6 13.02 -19.53 3.42
C ILE A 6 12.18 -18.31 3.86
N GLY A 7 11.01 -18.16 3.23
CA GLY A 7 9.90 -17.36 3.78
C GLY A 7 8.93 -16.81 2.74
N LEU A 8 7.80 -17.51 2.56
CA LEU A 8 6.54 -17.03 1.94
C LEU A 8 6.47 -16.97 0.40
N ALA A 9 6.64 -18.13 -0.22
CA ALA A 9 5.86 -18.50 -1.41
C ALA A 9 4.64 -19.31 -0.93
N ALA A 10 3.43 -18.77 -1.13
CA ALA A 10 2.15 -19.48 -1.31
C ALA A 10 0.98 -18.61 -0.80
N ILE A 11 0.32 -17.88 -1.70
CA ILE A 11 -1.15 -17.74 -1.65
C ILE A 11 -1.63 -17.74 -3.11
N LEU A 12 -1.77 -18.95 -3.67
CA LEU A 12 -2.64 -19.20 -4.81
C LEU A 12 -3.72 -20.18 -4.34
N LEU A 13 -4.97 -19.81 -4.62
CA LEU A 13 -6.18 -20.65 -4.68
C LEU A 13 -6.75 -21.16 -3.34
N ALA A 14 -7.78 -20.46 -2.87
CA ALA A 14 -8.90 -21.09 -2.18
C ALA A 14 -10.22 -20.50 -2.72
N GLY A 15 -11.02 -21.36 -3.34
CA GLY A 15 -12.31 -21.02 -3.94
C GLY A 15 -13.44 -20.90 -2.93
N GLY A 16 -14.56 -20.40 -3.43
CA GLY A 16 -15.91 -20.80 -3.01
C GLY A 16 -16.40 -20.32 -1.64
N ALA A 17 -16.86 -19.08 -1.57
CA ALA A 17 -18.08 -18.73 -0.84
C ALA A 17 -18.59 -17.38 -1.37
N SER A 18 -19.52 -17.42 -2.33
CA SER A 18 -20.29 -16.26 -2.74
C SER A 18 -21.29 -15.91 -1.64
N LEU A 19 -20.87 -15.10 -0.67
CA LEU A 19 -21.81 -14.36 0.17
C LEU A 19 -22.28 -13.15 -0.62
N SER A 20 -23.34 -13.38 -1.41
CA SER A 20 -24.09 -12.31 -2.07
C SER A 20 -24.72 -11.44 -0.99
N THR A 21 -24.03 -10.37 -0.63
CA THR A 21 -24.59 -9.27 0.16
C THR A 21 -24.84 -8.17 -0.83
N ALA A 22 -26.10 -7.74 -1.00
CA ALA A 22 -26.48 -6.64 -1.86
C ALA A 22 -25.53 -5.44 -1.66
N GLN A 23 -24.56 -5.29 -2.55
CA GLN A 23 -23.65 -4.17 -2.58
C GLN A 23 -24.49 -2.98 -3.05
N GLN A 24 -24.65 -1.97 -2.18
CA GLN A 24 -24.94 -0.61 -2.64
C GLN A 24 -24.08 -0.36 -3.88
N LEU A 25 -24.73 -0.05 -5.00
CA LEU A 25 -24.05 0.24 -6.26
C LEU A 25 -22.85 1.13 -5.93
N PRO A 26 -21.61 0.68 -6.23
CA PRO A 26 -20.42 1.50 -6.04
C PRO A 26 -20.71 2.88 -6.59
N GLU A 27 -20.58 3.91 -5.76
CA GLU A 27 -20.56 5.27 -6.29
C GLU A 27 -19.52 5.30 -7.41
N PRO A 28 -19.89 5.76 -8.63
CA PRO A 28 -19.00 5.72 -9.77
C PRO A 28 -17.69 6.41 -9.40
N PHE A 29 -16.55 5.72 -9.57
CA PHE A 29 -15.27 6.33 -9.27
C PHE A 29 -14.85 7.22 -10.43
N THR A 30 -15.34 8.46 -10.41
CA THR A 30 -15.17 9.43 -11.50
C THR A 30 -13.70 9.83 -11.66
N PRO A 31 -13.29 10.37 -12.83
CA PRO A 31 -11.93 10.87 -13.03
C PRO A 31 -11.51 11.94 -12.00
N SER A 32 -12.42 12.82 -11.58
CA SER A 32 -12.17 13.83 -10.54
C SER A 32 -11.94 13.19 -9.17
N ASP A 33 -12.73 12.16 -8.82
CA ASP A 33 -12.54 11.44 -7.56
C ASP A 33 -11.21 10.68 -7.56
N ARG A 34 -10.83 10.11 -8.71
CA ARG A 34 -9.53 9.43 -8.88
C ARG A 34 -8.37 10.39 -8.69
N TRP A 35 -8.47 11.60 -9.25
CA TRP A 35 -7.47 12.64 -9.07
C TRP A 35 -7.38 13.10 -7.61
N SER A 36 -8.51 13.37 -6.97
CA SER A 36 -8.57 13.72 -5.55
C SER A 36 -7.96 12.62 -4.68
N HIS A 37 -8.29 11.37 -4.98
CA HIS A 37 -7.73 10.20 -4.31
C HIS A 37 -6.20 10.10 -4.49
N TYR A 38 -5.70 10.31 -5.71
CA TYR A 38 -4.27 10.36 -6.01
C TYR A 38 -3.57 11.44 -5.18
N LEU A 39 -4.11 12.66 -5.14
CA LEU A 39 -3.53 13.76 -4.36
C LEU A 39 -3.51 13.44 -2.87
N HIS A 40 -4.62 12.92 -2.34
CA HIS A 40 -4.72 12.56 -0.93
C HIS A 40 -3.75 11.43 -0.55
N ARG A 41 -3.61 10.39 -1.40
CA ARG A 41 -2.67 9.29 -1.15
C ARG A 41 -1.21 9.70 -1.29
N THR A 42 -0.90 10.67 -2.15
CA THR A 42 0.48 11.05 -2.45
C THR A 42 0.99 12.17 -1.54
N TYR A 43 0.18 13.21 -1.34
CA TYR A 43 0.57 14.45 -0.66
C TYR A 43 -0.21 14.70 0.64
N GLY A 44 -1.13 13.80 1.01
CA GLY A 44 -1.90 13.94 2.25
C GLY A 44 -0.99 13.98 3.48
N PRO A 45 -1.24 14.90 4.45
CA PRO A 45 -0.34 15.09 5.59
C PRO A 45 -0.18 13.83 6.43
N GLU A 46 -1.26 13.08 6.62
CA GLU A 46 -1.23 11.79 7.33
C GLU A 46 -0.33 10.77 6.61
N ARG A 47 -0.41 10.69 5.28
CA ARG A 47 0.43 9.79 4.47
C ARG A 47 1.89 10.17 4.52
N MET A 48 2.17 11.47 4.55
CA MET A 48 3.52 11.99 4.68
C MET A 48 4.10 11.71 6.07
N ALA A 49 3.29 11.87 7.13
CA ALA A 49 3.70 11.51 8.49
C ALA A 49 4.01 10.02 8.63
N PHE A 50 3.16 9.14 8.08
CA PHE A 50 3.44 7.70 8.07
C PHE A 50 4.70 7.35 7.29
N LEU A 51 4.93 7.96 6.13
CA LEU A 51 6.17 7.75 5.36
C LEU A 51 7.40 8.19 6.15
N ALA A 52 7.32 9.34 6.83
CA ALA A 52 8.40 9.86 7.63
C ALA A 52 8.74 8.93 8.80
N ALA A 53 7.71 8.41 9.49
CA ALA A 53 7.86 7.46 10.59
C ALA A 53 8.41 6.11 10.11
N ASP A 54 7.87 5.56 9.02
CA ASP A 54 8.32 4.31 8.41
C ASP A 54 9.80 4.41 7.98
N THR A 55 10.18 5.53 7.35
CA THR A 55 11.58 5.80 6.98
C THR A 55 12.49 5.88 8.21
N ALA A 56 12.02 6.48 9.31
CA ALA A 56 12.80 6.62 10.54
C ALA A 56 13.00 5.26 11.22
N ILE A 57 11.96 4.42 11.24
CA ILE A 57 12.03 3.05 11.76
C ILE A 57 12.96 2.21 10.90
N ASP A 58 12.82 2.25 9.57
CA ASP A 58 13.70 1.54 8.64
C ASP A 58 15.17 1.94 8.84
N GLN A 59 15.44 3.25 9.01
CA GLN A 59 16.79 3.72 9.31
C GLN A 59 17.31 3.21 10.65
N ALA A 60 16.50 3.24 11.71
CA ALA A 60 16.89 2.75 13.04
C ALA A 60 17.19 1.24 13.03
N LEU A 61 16.36 0.46 12.32
CA LEU A 61 16.52 -1.00 12.22
C LEU A 61 17.63 -1.42 11.25
N SER A 62 17.90 -0.61 10.22
CA SER A 62 19.02 -0.84 9.27
C SER A 62 20.40 -0.58 9.90
N GLY A 63 20.44 -0.03 11.12
CA GLY A 63 21.63 0.48 11.80
C GLY A 63 22.70 -0.54 12.22
N SER A 64 22.58 -1.82 11.86
CA SER A 64 23.62 -2.84 12.13
C SER A 64 24.53 -3.17 10.94
N ASN A 65 24.22 -2.72 9.71
CA ASN A 65 24.99 -3.06 8.51
C ASN A 65 25.49 -1.81 7.75
N CYS A 66 26.76 -1.45 8.02
CA CYS A 66 27.74 -0.73 7.19
C CYS A 66 27.41 0.62 6.52
N TRP A 67 26.19 1.17 6.60
CA TRP A 67 25.87 2.50 6.07
C TRP A 67 25.59 3.49 7.21
N ARG A 68 26.33 4.61 7.19
CA ARG A 68 26.39 5.65 8.21
C ARG A 68 24.99 6.11 8.65
N SER A 69 24.81 6.24 9.96
CA SER A 69 23.56 6.65 10.62
C SER A 69 23.50 8.18 10.79
N GLU A 70 23.78 8.92 9.71
CA GLU A 70 23.83 10.40 9.76
C GLU A 70 22.50 11.01 9.27
N ALA A 71 22.11 12.18 9.80
CA ALA A 71 20.88 12.89 9.42
C ALA A 71 20.72 13.15 7.89
N PRO A 72 21.78 13.41 7.09
CA PRO A 72 21.67 13.52 5.64
C PRO A 72 21.20 12.23 4.94
N ASP A 73 21.39 11.06 5.56
CA ASP A 73 20.95 9.79 5.00
C ASP A 73 19.45 9.55 5.19
N TYR A 74 18.86 10.10 6.25
CA TYR A 74 17.40 10.10 6.43
C TYR A 74 16.70 10.80 5.27
N GLY A 75 17.14 12.03 4.94
CA GLY A 75 16.56 12.81 3.87
C GLY A 75 16.61 12.10 2.52
N ARG A 76 17.73 11.42 2.21
CA ARG A 76 17.87 10.59 1.01
C ARG A 76 16.92 9.39 1.00
N ARG A 77 16.79 8.68 2.12
CA ARG A 77 15.86 7.55 2.26
C ARG A 77 14.41 8.00 2.10
N PHE A 78 14.05 9.10 2.78
CA PHE A 78 12.72 9.69 2.70
C PHE A 78 12.39 10.12 1.26
N ALA A 79 13.31 10.84 0.60
CA ALA A 79 13.11 11.28 -0.78
C ALA A 79 12.92 10.11 -1.75
N ARG A 80 13.71 9.03 -1.60
CA ARG A 80 13.56 7.80 -2.40
C ARG A 80 12.21 7.13 -2.15
N ALA A 81 11.81 6.98 -0.89
CA ALA A 81 10.53 6.38 -0.53
C ALA A 81 9.35 7.21 -1.06
N PHE A 82 9.46 8.54 -0.99
CA PHE A 82 8.50 9.47 -1.57
C PHE A 82 8.41 9.35 -3.09
N GLN A 83 9.55 9.33 -3.79
CA GLN A 83 9.59 9.14 -5.25
C GLN A 83 8.91 7.82 -5.66
N SER A 84 9.24 6.71 -4.98
CA SER A 84 8.60 5.43 -5.24
C SER A 84 7.08 5.48 -5.08
N ARG A 85 6.59 6.20 -4.06
CA ARG A 85 5.15 6.43 -3.86
C ARG A 85 4.52 7.23 -4.99
N VAL A 86 5.14 8.32 -5.43
CA VAL A 86 4.62 9.15 -6.53
C VAL A 86 4.47 8.33 -7.80
N VAL A 87 5.53 7.59 -8.18
CA VAL A 87 5.51 6.72 -9.37
C VAL A 87 4.40 5.68 -9.27
N ARG A 88 4.29 4.99 -8.13
CA ARG A 88 3.26 3.98 -7.92
C ARG A 88 1.84 4.55 -7.98
N ASN A 89 1.55 5.61 -7.24
CA ASN A 89 0.23 6.22 -7.22
C ASN A 89 -0.17 6.78 -8.60
N SER A 90 0.82 7.28 -9.36
CA SER A 90 0.60 7.74 -10.75
C SER A 90 0.25 6.58 -11.67
N ALA A 91 0.94 5.45 -11.52
CA ALA A 91 0.65 4.25 -12.29
C ALA A 91 -0.73 3.66 -11.94
N GLU A 92 -1.11 3.64 -10.65
CA GLU A 92 -2.46 3.24 -10.20
C GLU A 92 -3.55 4.18 -10.76
N LEU A 93 -3.30 5.49 -10.79
CA LEU A 93 -4.21 6.47 -11.40
C LEU A 93 -4.39 6.20 -12.91
N ALA A 94 -3.28 6.08 -13.64
CA ALA A 94 -3.31 5.84 -15.09
C ALA A 94 -4.03 4.52 -15.42
N ALA A 95 -3.70 3.44 -14.70
CA ALA A 95 -4.33 2.14 -14.91
C ALA A 95 -5.82 2.17 -14.54
N GLY A 96 -6.20 2.86 -13.47
CA GLY A 96 -7.60 3.05 -13.08
C GLY A 96 -8.41 3.85 -14.11
N ILE A 97 -7.82 4.86 -14.76
CA ILE A 97 -8.45 5.60 -15.87
C ILE A 97 -8.64 4.69 -17.08
N LEU A 98 -7.62 3.89 -17.44
CA LEU A 98 -7.67 3.02 -18.63
C LEU A 98 -8.62 1.83 -18.47
N THR A 99 -8.68 1.23 -17.28
CA THR A 99 -9.44 -0.01 -17.03
C THR A 99 -10.81 0.23 -16.40
N GLY A 100 -11.03 1.41 -15.81
CA GLY A 100 -12.21 1.68 -15.00
C GLY A 100 -12.25 0.96 -13.65
N GLU A 101 -11.21 0.20 -13.28
CA GLU A 101 -11.13 -0.51 -11.99
C GLU A 101 -11.21 0.48 -10.81
N ASP A 102 -11.98 0.14 -9.78
CA ASP A 102 -11.96 0.85 -8.49
C ASP A 102 -10.95 0.18 -7.56
N LEU A 103 -9.81 0.85 -7.38
CA LEU A 103 -8.69 0.41 -6.55
C LEU A 103 -8.79 0.88 -5.09
N ARG A 104 -9.83 1.64 -4.74
CA ARG A 104 -10.01 2.17 -3.39
C ARG A 104 -10.16 1.01 -2.40
N TYR A 105 -9.46 1.12 -1.27
CA TYR A 105 -9.70 0.22 -0.16
C TYR A 105 -11.06 0.50 0.47
N ARG A 106 -11.83 -0.57 0.74
CA ARG A 106 -13.10 -0.50 1.46
C ARG A 106 -12.93 -1.14 2.82
N VAL A 107 -13.20 -0.36 3.86
CA VAL A 107 -13.12 -0.79 5.25
C VAL A 107 -14.00 -2.02 5.46
N SER A 108 -13.49 -2.99 6.22
CA SER A 108 -14.20 -4.23 6.50
C SER A 108 -15.47 -3.97 7.30
N ARG A 109 -16.55 -4.67 6.96
CA ARG A 109 -17.77 -4.70 7.79
C ARG A 109 -17.64 -5.64 9.00
N SER A 110 -16.57 -6.44 9.06
CA SER A 110 -16.34 -7.37 10.15
C SER A 110 -15.97 -6.61 11.44
N ARG A 111 -16.54 -7.04 12.57
CA ARG A 111 -16.15 -6.57 13.90
C ARG A 111 -14.92 -7.31 14.45
N SER A 112 -14.55 -8.46 13.87
CA SER A 112 -13.41 -9.25 14.33
C SER A 112 -12.08 -8.75 13.76
N PHE A 113 -11.04 -8.69 14.59
CA PHE A 113 -9.69 -8.29 14.17
C PHE A 113 -9.19 -9.10 12.97
N HIS A 114 -9.33 -10.42 13.02
CA HIS A 114 -8.92 -11.31 11.93
C HIS A 114 -9.69 -11.04 10.62
N GLY A 115 -11.00 -10.78 10.69
CA GLY A 115 -11.79 -10.47 9.49
C GLY A 115 -11.41 -9.12 8.86
N ARG A 116 -10.94 -8.16 9.66
CA ARG A 116 -10.43 -6.86 9.20
C ARG A 116 -9.07 -7.01 8.53
N VAL A 117 -8.14 -7.74 9.16
CA VAL A 117 -6.83 -8.08 8.59
C VAL A 117 -7.00 -8.84 7.27
N TRP A 118 -7.82 -9.88 7.25
CA TRP A 118 -8.05 -10.68 6.04
C TRP A 118 -8.66 -9.84 4.91
N ASN A 119 -9.60 -8.94 5.22
CA ASN A 119 -10.15 -8.02 4.23
C ASN A 119 -9.06 -7.10 3.66
N ALA A 120 -8.22 -6.49 4.52
CA ALA A 120 -7.10 -5.64 4.11
C ALA A 120 -6.11 -6.37 3.18
N LEU A 121 -5.75 -7.61 3.53
CA LEU A 121 -4.86 -8.44 2.72
C LEU A 121 -5.51 -8.87 1.41
N ARG A 122 -6.77 -9.32 1.42
CA ARG A 122 -7.47 -9.73 0.19
C ARG A 122 -7.64 -8.56 -0.78
N SER A 123 -7.93 -7.37 -0.27
CA SER A 123 -8.05 -6.15 -1.09
C SER A 123 -6.71 -5.65 -1.65
N SER A 124 -5.56 -6.23 -1.26
CA SER A 124 -4.28 -5.86 -1.89
C SER A 124 -4.13 -6.49 -3.28
N VAL A 125 -4.74 -7.66 -3.51
CA VAL A 125 -4.66 -8.42 -4.77
C VAL A 125 -5.94 -8.37 -5.60
N THR A 126 -7.02 -7.82 -5.05
CA THR A 126 -8.31 -7.71 -5.74
C THR A 126 -8.69 -6.25 -5.99
N ALA A 127 -9.46 -6.03 -7.05
CA ALA A 127 -10.10 -4.76 -7.38
C ALA A 127 -11.59 -4.97 -7.59
N GLN A 128 -12.36 -3.90 -7.36
CA GLN A 128 -13.77 -3.90 -7.68
C GLN A 128 -13.98 -3.34 -9.08
N MET A 129 -14.72 -4.09 -9.89
CA MET A 129 -15.06 -3.72 -11.25
C MET A 129 -16.29 -2.81 -11.29
N PRO A 130 -16.52 -2.07 -12.38
CA PRO A 130 -17.74 -1.27 -12.56
C PRO A 130 -19.03 -2.10 -12.48
N ASP A 131 -18.97 -3.39 -12.82
CA ASP A 131 -20.08 -4.35 -12.71
C ASP A 131 -20.35 -4.82 -11.26
N GLY A 132 -19.58 -4.31 -10.28
CA GLY A 132 -19.67 -4.67 -8.87
C GLY A 132 -18.92 -5.96 -8.49
N SER A 133 -18.41 -6.72 -9.46
CA SER A 133 -17.65 -7.95 -9.22
C SER A 133 -16.27 -7.65 -8.62
N ILE A 134 -15.75 -8.60 -7.84
CA ILE A 134 -14.39 -8.55 -7.28
C ILE A 134 -13.53 -9.50 -8.11
N ARG A 135 -12.51 -8.96 -8.79
CA ARG A 135 -11.59 -9.74 -9.63
C ARG A 135 -10.13 -9.45 -9.25
N PRO A 136 -9.19 -10.35 -9.59
CA PRO A 136 -7.77 -10.01 -9.52
C PRO A 136 -7.51 -8.70 -10.28
N SER A 137 -6.77 -7.77 -9.69
CA SER A 137 -6.59 -6.43 -10.27
C SER A 137 -5.61 -6.45 -11.44
N CYS A 138 -6.10 -6.66 -12.66
CA CYS A 138 -5.30 -6.59 -13.89
C CYS A 138 -4.63 -5.21 -14.03
N SER A 139 -5.31 -4.14 -13.65
CA SER A 139 -4.76 -2.78 -13.68
C SER A 139 -3.52 -2.61 -12.80
N ARG A 140 -3.44 -3.28 -11.64
CA ARG A 140 -2.24 -3.28 -10.79
C ARG A 140 -1.07 -4.00 -11.44
N PHE A 141 -1.32 -5.13 -12.11
CA PHE A 141 -0.28 -5.83 -12.86
C PHE A 141 0.25 -4.97 -14.02
N PHE A 142 -0.63 -4.26 -14.73
CA PHE A 142 -0.23 -3.30 -15.78
C PHE A 142 0.46 -2.04 -15.25
N ALA A 143 0.03 -1.50 -14.10
CA ALA A 143 0.67 -0.35 -13.45
C ALA A 143 2.13 -0.66 -13.07
N ILE A 144 2.38 -1.89 -12.62
CA ILE A 144 3.72 -2.40 -12.34
C ILE A 144 4.54 -2.43 -13.62
N GLU A 145 3.99 -2.96 -14.73
CA GLU A 145 4.68 -2.97 -16.04
C GLU A 145 4.94 -1.56 -16.60
N LEU A 146 4.03 -0.60 -16.42
CA LEU A 146 4.23 0.77 -16.88
C LEU A 146 5.28 1.51 -16.05
N ALA A 147 5.25 1.36 -14.72
CA ALA A 147 6.28 1.90 -13.82
C ALA A 147 7.65 1.29 -14.16
N ASN A 148 7.67 -0.02 -14.43
CA ASN A 148 8.84 -0.76 -14.86
C ASN A 148 9.38 -0.24 -16.20
N ALA A 149 8.53 -0.07 -17.22
CA ALA A 149 8.87 0.48 -18.53
C ALA A 149 9.46 1.89 -18.45
N SER A 150 8.99 2.73 -17.51
CA SER A 150 9.53 4.09 -17.31
C SER A 150 10.99 4.11 -16.83
N THR A 151 11.50 3.00 -16.27
CA THR A 151 12.90 2.87 -15.86
C THR A 151 13.81 2.25 -16.93
N VAL A 152 13.23 1.67 -17.99
CA VAL A 152 13.96 0.99 -19.09
C VAL A 152 14.92 1.91 -19.84
N PRO A 153 14.61 3.19 -20.12
CA PRO A 153 15.57 4.06 -20.81
C PRO A 153 16.82 4.34 -19.97
N TRP A 154 16.74 4.15 -18.64
CA TRP A 154 17.82 4.46 -17.70
C TRP A 154 18.56 3.21 -17.19
N SER A 155 17.94 2.03 -17.21
CA SER A 155 18.53 0.82 -16.61
C SER A 155 19.31 -0.09 -17.56
N ARG A 156 19.09 -0.02 -18.89
CA ARG A 156 19.68 -0.94 -19.90
C ARG A 156 19.62 -2.43 -19.49
N GLN A 157 18.71 -2.83 -18.61
CA GLN A 157 18.58 -4.21 -18.12
C GLN A 157 17.40 -4.89 -18.83
N PRO A 158 17.57 -6.10 -19.39
CA PRO A 158 16.48 -6.84 -19.97
C PRO A 158 15.45 -7.20 -18.88
N VAL A 159 14.16 -7.06 -19.21
CA VAL A 159 13.06 -7.41 -18.30
C VAL A 159 13.11 -8.92 -18.04
N ARG A 160 13.62 -9.30 -16.87
CA ARG A 160 13.70 -10.70 -16.44
C ARG A 160 12.48 -11.05 -15.57
N PRO A 161 11.96 -12.30 -15.66
CA PRO A 161 10.83 -12.75 -14.83
C PRO A 161 11.07 -12.60 -13.32
N GLU A 162 12.32 -12.75 -12.87
CA GLU A 162 12.70 -12.58 -11.46
C GLU A 162 12.43 -11.16 -10.93
N TRP A 163 12.71 -10.15 -11.76
CA TRP A 163 12.57 -8.75 -11.42
C TRP A 163 11.10 -8.35 -11.42
N PHE A 164 10.32 -8.87 -12.37
CA PHE A 164 8.86 -8.75 -12.40
C PHE A 164 8.23 -9.31 -11.12
N ILE A 165 8.53 -10.56 -10.76
CA ILE A 165 7.99 -11.19 -9.55
C ILE A 165 8.38 -10.39 -8.31
N ARG A 166 9.62 -9.91 -8.23
CA ARG A 166 10.07 -9.11 -7.08
C ARG A 166 9.35 -7.76 -6.99
N SER A 167 9.11 -7.10 -8.12
CA SER A 167 8.33 -5.86 -8.21
C SER A 167 6.87 -6.09 -7.79
N LEU A 168 6.30 -7.21 -8.24
CA LEU A 168 4.95 -7.64 -7.89
C LEU A 168 4.78 -7.87 -6.39
N THR A 169 5.68 -8.64 -5.80
CA THR A 169 5.65 -8.97 -4.37
C THR A 169 5.78 -7.70 -3.54
N ARG A 170 6.70 -6.80 -3.89
CA ARG A 170 6.87 -5.53 -3.20
C ARG A 170 5.61 -4.66 -3.31
N SER A 171 5.06 -4.51 -4.50
CA SER A 171 3.83 -3.73 -4.73
C SER A 171 2.65 -4.27 -3.93
N THR A 172 2.51 -5.59 -3.86
CA THR A 172 1.46 -6.26 -3.08
C THR A 172 1.63 -6.04 -1.58
N LEU A 173 2.86 -6.14 -1.07
CA LEU A 173 3.18 -5.89 0.34
C LEU A 173 2.92 -4.43 0.73
N ASP A 174 3.37 -3.48 -0.07
CA ASP A 174 3.12 -2.05 0.17
C ASP A 174 1.61 -1.74 0.16
N GLN A 175 0.85 -2.37 -0.74
CA GLN A 175 -0.60 -2.22 -0.77
C GLN A 175 -1.26 -2.86 0.45
N ALA A 176 -0.81 -4.03 0.88
CA ALA A 176 -1.28 -4.66 2.12
C ALA A 176 -1.02 -3.75 3.33
N GLN A 177 0.18 -3.19 3.45
CA GLN A 177 0.51 -2.21 4.49
C GLN A 177 -0.42 -1.00 4.41
N THR A 178 -0.64 -0.45 3.22
CA THR A 178 -1.52 0.71 3.04
C THR A 178 -2.96 0.38 3.42
N ASN A 179 -3.49 -0.77 3.01
CA ASN A 179 -4.84 -1.22 3.35
C ASN A 179 -4.99 -1.45 4.86
N LEU A 180 -3.98 -1.99 5.51
CA LEU A 180 -3.97 -2.16 6.97
C LEU A 180 -3.95 -0.81 7.68
N LEU A 181 -3.16 0.15 7.21
CA LEU A 181 -3.18 1.52 7.74
C LEU A 181 -4.54 2.20 7.51
N ASP A 182 -5.21 1.94 6.39
CA ASP A 182 -6.54 2.48 6.10
C ASP A 182 -7.61 1.84 7.00
N GLU A 183 -7.50 0.53 7.20
CA GLU A 183 -8.41 -0.25 8.05
C GLU A 183 -8.28 0.14 9.53
N PHE A 184 -7.05 0.28 10.04
CA PHE A 184 -6.77 0.47 11.47
C PHE A 184 -6.39 1.92 11.83
N GLY A 185 -6.18 2.81 10.86
CA GLY A 185 -5.84 4.21 11.07
C GLY A 185 -6.80 4.94 12.03
N PRO A 186 -8.12 4.80 11.88
CA PRO A 186 -9.08 5.39 12.83
C PRO A 186 -8.89 4.89 14.27
N ASP A 187 -8.52 3.62 14.46
CA ASP A 187 -8.28 3.04 15.78
C ASP A 187 -6.98 3.58 16.38
N LEU A 188 -5.91 3.62 15.58
CA LEU A 188 -4.62 4.22 15.97
C LEU A 188 -4.79 5.68 16.37
N ARG A 189 -5.61 6.45 15.64
CA ARG A 189 -5.91 7.85 15.97
C ARG A 189 -6.65 7.97 17.31
N ARG A 190 -7.63 7.10 17.59
CA ARG A 190 -8.33 7.08 18.88
C ARG A 190 -7.38 6.76 20.03
N ILE A 191 -6.50 5.78 19.85
CA ILE A 191 -5.48 5.41 20.84
C ILE A 191 -4.53 6.59 21.09
N GLY A 192 -4.03 7.24 20.03
CA GLY A 192 -3.15 8.40 20.15
C GLY A 192 -3.77 9.57 20.90
N VAL A 193 -5.04 9.90 20.60
CA VAL A 193 -5.78 10.95 21.35
C VAL A 193 -5.95 10.58 22.82
N HIS A 194 -6.22 9.31 23.11
CA HIS A 194 -6.38 8.84 24.49
C HIS A 194 -5.06 8.93 25.28
N ILE A 195 -3.95 8.47 24.70
CA ILE A 195 -2.62 8.57 25.29
C ILE A 195 -2.23 10.03 25.54
N TRP A 196 -2.47 10.91 24.56
CA TRP A 196 -2.17 12.33 24.69
C TRP A 196 -2.90 12.99 25.86
N LYS A 197 -4.21 12.70 26.03
CA LYS A 197 -4.99 13.20 27.16
C LYS A 197 -4.38 12.74 28.49
N ARG A 198 -4.05 11.45 28.61
CA ARG A 198 -3.48 10.87 29.82
C ARG A 198 -2.10 11.45 30.18
N VAL A 199 -1.24 11.63 29.18
CA VAL A 199 0.09 12.25 29.38
C VAL A 199 -0.04 13.72 29.80
N ARG A 200 -1.03 14.43 29.26
CA ARG A 200 -1.31 15.81 29.66
C ARG A 200 -1.75 15.89 31.12
N GLU A 201 -2.62 14.99 31.57
CA GLU A 201 -3.08 14.94 32.96
C GLU A 201 -1.93 14.71 33.96
N ILE A 202 -0.98 13.82 33.64
CA ILE A 202 0.18 13.52 34.51
C ILE A 202 1.16 14.71 34.63
N ARG A 203 1.18 15.65 33.67
CA ARG A 203 2.12 16.78 33.67
C ARG A 203 1.62 18.00 34.46
N PHE A 204 0.42 17.94 35.03
CA PHE A 204 -0.19 19.04 35.81
C PHE A 204 -0.50 18.67 37.28
N GLU A 205 0.04 17.55 37.77
CA GLU A 205 0.20 17.23 39.20
C GLU A 205 1.67 17.42 39.62
#